data_AF-E1ZR58-F1
#
_entry.id   AF-E1ZR58-F1
#
_cell.length_a   1.000
_cell.length_b   1.000
_cell.length_c   1.000
_cell.angle_alpha   90.00
_cell.angle_beta   90.00
_cell.angle_gamma   90.00
#
_symmetry.space_group_name_H-M   'P 1'
#
loop_
_entity.id
_entity.type
_entity.pdbx_description
1 polymer ?
#
loop_
_entity_poly.entity_id
_entity_poly.type
_entity_poly.pdbx_seq_one_letter_code
_entity_poly.pdbx_strand_id
1 'polypeptide(L)'
;MRVQLLVLALVCLAAGGHASCQGNACQEQAQAARAAGLLGGTLGSCAPKTYPTSGALSPITLDNHINDLKWAAGPDGSVSDKYIFALTMETDGFPGGPLYLSDNGGQPNSWTDLTPKIAAALPAGNDSLKGVMEAVWHEKKPDRIFFQGKGRFHFVSSDYGATFKALPTPGGTEGYAQELRLHPRQPDWILAKVRRNECLVDRRSAACAFDLFLTQDFGESWANLTANSAGRVASFRDFDWGCHLAMFAGKPTPDEAIFATVYASASSQKGLYPGWDKDLHYVVSLDLFKTPVVKMVPCGNLFEVVAKKVYLAVPSDCPVGPDGKARAAPKQGITGRT
;
A
#
# COMPACT_ATOMS: atom_id res chain seq x y z
N MET A 1 -18.54 -2.73 25.12
CA MET A 1 -17.49 -2.33 26.08
C MET A 1 -17.10 -0.90 25.73
N ARG A 2 -17.49 0.09 26.55
CA ARG A 2 -17.34 1.52 26.21
C ARG A 2 -15.93 1.97 26.61
N VAL A 3 -15.13 2.41 25.64
CA VAL A 3 -13.82 3.02 25.91
C VAL A 3 -14.00 4.54 25.85
N GLN A 4 -13.96 5.19 27.02
CA GLN A 4 -13.77 6.63 27.12
C GLN A 4 -12.27 6.91 27.15
N LEU A 5 -11.76 7.71 26.21
CA LEU A 5 -10.39 8.19 26.25
C LEU A 5 -10.31 9.40 27.18
N LEU A 6 -9.68 9.24 28.34
CA LEU A 6 -9.36 10.32 29.29
C LEU A 6 -7.93 10.80 29.02
N VAL A 7 -7.75 12.06 28.63
CA VAL A 7 -6.42 12.66 28.49
C VAL A 7 -5.96 13.14 29.87
N LEU A 8 -4.91 12.49 30.40
CA LEU A 8 -4.27 12.86 31.66
C LEU A 8 -3.41 14.12 31.44
N ALA A 9 -3.73 15.22 32.14
CA ALA A 9 -2.86 16.38 32.22
C ALA A 9 -1.69 16.07 33.17
N LEU A 10 -0.48 15.94 32.62
CA LEU A 10 0.74 15.78 33.40
C LEU A 10 1.29 17.16 33.78
N VAL A 11 1.30 17.47 35.07
CA VAL A 11 1.93 18.67 35.65
C VAL A 11 3.46 18.52 35.55
N CYS A 12 4.10 19.46 34.88
CA CYS A 12 5.56 19.54 34.75
C CYS A 12 6.21 19.98 36.07
N LEU A 13 7.18 19.21 36.56
CA LEU A 13 8.21 19.69 37.48
C LEU A 13 9.51 19.90 36.70
N ALA A 14 9.99 21.13 36.72
CA ALA A 14 11.16 21.59 35.99
C ALA A 14 12.46 21.02 36.59
N ALA A 15 13.27 20.36 35.75
CA ALA A 15 14.69 20.20 35.96
C ALA A 15 15.41 20.83 34.77
N GLY A 16 16.25 21.84 35.05
CA GLY A 16 17.01 22.58 34.06
C GLY A 16 18.08 21.72 33.40
N GLY A 17 17.71 21.07 32.31
CA GLY A 17 18.65 20.58 31.29
C GLY A 17 18.34 21.32 30.00
N HIS A 18 19.37 21.80 29.29
CA HIS A 18 19.21 22.32 27.93
C HIS A 18 18.71 21.19 27.02
N ALA A 19 17.39 21.04 26.94
CA ALA A 19 16.74 20.11 26.04
C ALA A 19 16.96 20.63 24.61
N SER A 20 17.90 20.02 23.89
CA SER A 20 17.92 20.18 22.44
C SER A 20 16.65 19.50 21.91
N CYS A 21 15.79 20.23 21.20
CA CYS A 21 14.58 19.70 20.57
C CYS A 21 14.88 18.68 19.44
N GLN A 22 16.14 18.30 19.27
CA GLN A 22 16.61 17.30 18.34
C GLN A 22 16.60 15.98 19.10
N GLY A 23 15.53 15.20 18.97
CA GLY A 23 15.61 13.78 19.31
C GLY A 23 16.60 13.11 18.37
N ASN A 24 17.91 13.20 18.66
CA ASN A 24 19.05 12.59 17.96
C ASN A 24 18.98 12.46 16.42
N ALA A 25 18.20 13.31 15.74
CA ALA A 25 18.04 13.24 14.29
C ALA A 25 19.32 13.73 13.62
N CYS A 26 19.76 13.02 12.57
CA CYS A 26 20.92 13.43 11.79
C CYS A 26 20.70 14.86 11.25
N GLN A 27 21.77 15.66 11.21
CA GLN A 27 21.71 17.10 10.86
C GLN A 27 21.00 17.36 9.52
N GLU A 28 21.16 16.46 8.54
CA GLU A 28 20.48 16.51 7.24
C GLU A 28 18.96 16.33 7.35
N GLN A 29 18.47 15.43 8.21
CA GLN A 29 17.04 15.22 8.42
C GLN A 29 16.39 16.43 9.10
N ALA A 30 17.11 17.06 10.04
CA ALA A 30 16.67 18.31 10.65
C ALA A 30 16.66 19.48 9.66
N GLN A 31 17.58 19.51 8.69
CA GLN A 31 17.57 20.51 7.61
C GLN A 31 16.40 20.29 6.65
N ALA A 32 16.16 19.05 6.22
CA ALA A 32 15.03 18.70 5.35
C ALA A 32 13.68 19.03 6.02
N ALA A 33 13.51 18.71 7.31
CA ALA A 33 12.30 19.02 8.06
C ALA A 33 12.10 20.53 8.30
N ARG A 34 13.19 21.31 8.43
CA ARG A 34 13.10 22.79 8.44
C ARG A 34 12.70 23.34 7.07
N ALA A 35 13.30 22.83 5.98
CA ALA A 35 12.95 23.23 4.63
C ALA A 35 11.47 22.92 4.30
N ALA A 36 10.93 21.84 4.86
CA ALA A 36 9.53 21.46 4.75
C ALA A 36 8.58 22.22 5.73
N GLY A 37 9.08 23.16 6.53
CA GLY A 37 8.26 23.92 7.49
C GLY A 37 7.63 23.07 8.62
N LEU A 38 8.20 21.88 8.86
CA LEU A 38 7.78 20.94 9.90
C LEU A 38 8.43 21.28 11.25
N LEU A 39 9.66 21.81 11.20
CA LEU A 39 10.35 22.34 12.37
C LEU A 39 10.30 23.86 12.30
N GLY A 40 9.47 24.47 13.16
CA GLY A 40 9.41 25.93 13.28
C GLY A 40 10.77 26.51 13.71
N GLY A 41 11.30 27.44 12.91
CA GLY A 41 12.37 28.34 13.34
C GLY A 41 13.66 28.34 12.50
N THR A 42 14.31 29.50 12.48
CA THR A 42 15.72 29.69 12.07
C THR A 42 16.67 29.15 13.15
N LEU A 43 17.93 28.91 12.78
CA LEU A 43 19.02 28.54 13.70
C LEU A 43 19.07 29.54 14.87
N GLY A 44 18.60 29.12 16.04
CA GLY A 44 18.65 29.92 17.28
C GLY A 44 17.33 30.01 18.05
N SER A 45 16.18 29.75 17.43
CA SER A 45 14.89 29.72 18.15
C SER A 45 13.95 28.70 17.55
N CYS A 46 13.79 27.55 18.22
CA CYS A 46 12.65 26.67 17.97
C CYS A 46 11.43 27.34 18.59
N ALA A 47 10.73 28.17 17.84
CA ALA A 47 9.35 28.51 18.19
C ALA A 47 8.52 27.27 17.86
N PRO A 48 7.88 26.62 18.86
CA PRO A 48 6.93 25.55 18.57
C PRO A 48 5.94 26.08 17.54
N LYS A 49 5.67 25.31 16.47
CA LYS A 49 4.59 25.65 15.56
C LYS A 49 3.33 25.73 16.43
N THR A 50 2.79 26.92 16.60
CA THR A 50 1.55 27.13 17.35
C THR A 50 0.45 26.54 16.48
N TYR A 51 0.13 25.27 16.71
CA TYR A 51 -1.09 24.71 16.19
C TYR A 51 -2.24 25.52 16.79
N PRO A 52 -3.26 25.89 16.00
CA PRO A 52 -4.42 26.57 16.56
C PRO A 52 -5.00 25.69 17.66
N THR A 53 -4.79 26.09 18.91
CA THR A 53 -5.48 25.55 20.09
C THR A 53 -6.85 26.20 20.27
N SER A 54 -7.12 27.24 19.48
CA SER A 54 -8.42 27.90 19.37
C SER A 54 -9.20 27.29 18.21
N GLY A 55 -10.37 26.75 18.52
CA GLY A 55 -11.17 25.88 17.68
C GLY A 55 -11.54 24.67 18.52
N ALA A 56 -12.83 24.45 18.75
CA ALA A 56 -13.28 23.35 19.59
C ALA A 56 -13.03 22.03 18.84
N LEU A 57 -11.94 21.33 19.17
CA LEU A 57 -11.83 19.91 18.84
C LEU A 57 -12.89 19.19 19.67
N SER A 58 -13.97 18.77 19.00
CA SER A 58 -15.04 18.01 19.63
C SER A 58 -14.88 16.53 19.29
N PRO A 59 -15.01 15.63 20.28
CA PRO A 59 -14.98 14.20 20.00
C PRO A 59 -16.18 13.83 19.12
N ILE A 60 -15.96 12.86 18.23
CA ILE A 60 -16.98 12.30 17.36
C ILE A 60 -17.02 10.81 17.64
N THR A 61 -18.23 10.27 17.73
CA THR A 61 -18.43 8.83 17.93
C THR A 61 -19.10 8.28 16.68
N LEU A 62 -18.48 7.28 16.08
CA LEU A 62 -19.08 6.44 15.07
C LEU A 62 -19.43 5.10 15.71
N ASP A 63 -20.45 4.42 15.20
CA ASP A 63 -20.93 3.15 15.76
C ASP A 63 -19.93 1.99 15.52
N ASN A 64 -19.00 2.16 14.58
CA ASN A 64 -18.02 1.18 14.18
C ASN A 64 -16.60 1.56 14.65
N HIS A 65 -15.77 0.54 14.86
CA HIS A 65 -14.35 0.73 15.15
C HIS A 65 -13.64 1.32 13.93
N ILE A 66 -13.01 2.47 14.09
CA ILE A 66 -12.23 3.12 13.03
C ILE A 66 -10.93 2.34 12.85
N ASN A 67 -10.70 1.83 11.65
CA ASN A 67 -9.45 1.19 11.26
C ASN A 67 -8.42 2.24 10.81
N ASP A 68 -8.85 3.21 10.01
CA ASP A 68 -7.97 4.24 9.43
C ASP A 68 -8.74 5.53 9.10
N LEU A 69 -8.01 6.65 9.04
CA LEU A 69 -8.49 7.95 8.59
C LEU A 69 -7.64 8.42 7.41
N LYS A 70 -8.29 8.79 6.31
CA LYS A 70 -7.62 9.11 5.05
C LYS A 70 -8.08 10.47 4.52
N TRP A 71 -7.14 11.41 4.40
CA TRP A 71 -7.37 12.75 3.84
C TRP A 71 -7.12 12.72 2.34
N ALA A 72 -8.13 13.06 1.53
CA ALA A 72 -7.95 13.17 0.08
C ALA A 72 -7.14 14.44 -0.27
N ALA A 73 -5.82 14.35 -0.12
CA ALA A 73 -4.86 15.44 -0.34
C ALA A 73 -4.17 15.35 -1.72
N GLY A 74 -3.85 16.52 -2.29
CA GLY A 74 -2.95 16.65 -3.44
C GLY A 74 -1.46 16.56 -3.10
N PRO A 75 -0.56 16.56 -4.12
CA PRO A 75 0.89 16.29 -4.00
C PRO A 75 1.68 17.32 -3.19
N ASP A 76 1.15 18.53 -3.07
CA ASP A 76 1.74 19.67 -2.36
C ASP A 76 1.18 19.82 -0.93
N GLY A 77 0.39 18.84 -0.47
CA GLY A 77 -0.37 19.02 0.76
C GLY A 77 -1.38 20.16 0.65
N SER A 78 -1.73 20.59 -0.57
CA SER A 78 -2.99 21.31 -0.81
C SER A 78 -4.12 20.29 -0.62
N VAL A 79 -4.33 19.95 0.64
CA VAL A 79 -5.45 19.15 1.04
C VAL A 79 -6.65 20.02 0.74
N SER A 80 -7.61 19.48 0.00
CA SER A 80 -8.98 19.78 0.36
C SER A 80 -9.16 19.15 1.75
N ASP A 81 -8.64 19.78 2.83
CA ASP A 81 -8.74 19.29 4.22
C ASP A 81 -10.19 18.96 4.55
N LYS A 82 -11.08 19.60 3.80
CA LYS A 82 -12.47 19.25 3.56
C LYS A 82 -12.77 17.75 3.58
N TYR A 83 -12.13 16.91 2.78
CA TYR A 83 -12.55 15.53 2.54
C TYR A 83 -11.71 14.51 3.33
N ILE A 84 -12.34 13.90 4.34
CA ILE A 84 -11.73 12.89 5.20
C ILE A 84 -12.59 11.62 5.18
N PHE A 85 -11.99 10.50 4.80
CA PHE A 85 -12.63 9.20 4.85
C PHE A 85 -12.28 8.49 6.16
N ALA A 86 -13.28 7.97 6.85
CA ALA A 86 -13.09 7.01 7.93
C ALA A 86 -13.40 5.60 7.43
N LEU A 87 -12.34 4.79 7.37
CA LEU A 87 -12.41 3.37 7.05
C LEU A 87 -12.65 2.62 8.36
N THR A 88 -13.72 1.84 8.44
CA THR A 88 -14.07 1.13 9.67
C THR A 88 -13.91 -0.37 9.52
N MET A 89 -13.91 -1.05 10.67
CA MET A 89 -13.98 -2.51 10.74
C MET A 89 -15.45 -2.96 10.76
N GLU A 90 -15.68 -4.21 10.39
CA GLU A 90 -16.92 -4.88 10.70
C GLU A 90 -17.05 -5.22 12.19
N THR A 91 -18.23 -5.68 12.59
CA THR A 91 -18.53 -6.04 13.99
C THR A 91 -17.66 -7.17 14.54
N ASP A 92 -17.10 -8.00 13.66
CA ASP A 92 -16.19 -9.09 14.00
C ASP A 92 -14.71 -8.66 14.07
N GLY A 93 -14.42 -7.38 13.81
CA GLY A 93 -13.07 -6.84 13.84
C GLY A 93 -12.26 -7.09 12.58
N PHE A 94 -12.86 -7.54 11.47
CA PHE A 94 -12.16 -7.58 10.18
C PHE A 94 -12.25 -6.24 9.44
N PRO A 95 -11.19 -5.78 8.73
CA PRO A 95 -11.27 -4.62 7.86
C PRO A 95 -12.30 -4.84 6.75
N GLY A 96 -12.98 -3.76 6.33
CA GLY A 96 -14.06 -3.86 5.34
C GLY A 96 -15.44 -3.51 5.88
N GLY A 97 -15.55 -2.56 6.81
CA GLY A 97 -16.82 -2.10 7.36
C GLY A 97 -17.47 -0.96 6.55
N PRO A 98 -18.44 -0.26 7.17
CA PRO A 98 -18.99 0.99 6.65
C PRO A 98 -17.93 2.04 6.28
N LEU A 99 -18.24 2.88 5.31
CA LEU A 99 -17.40 4.01 4.90
C LEU A 99 -18.07 5.31 5.31
N TYR A 100 -17.37 6.16 6.05
CA TYR A 100 -17.83 7.51 6.37
C TYR A 100 -16.97 8.56 5.67
N LEU A 101 -17.60 9.67 5.31
CA LEU A 101 -16.94 10.84 4.74
C LEU A 101 -17.29 12.07 5.57
N SER A 102 -16.28 12.82 5.99
CA SER A 102 -16.43 14.24 6.32
C SER A 102 -16.14 15.07 5.09
N ASP A 103 -16.97 16.07 4.82
CA ASP A 103 -16.79 17.07 3.77
C ASP A 103 -16.49 18.48 4.33
N ASN A 104 -16.05 18.55 5.58
CA ASN A 104 -15.69 19.81 6.23
C ASN A 104 -14.61 19.62 7.31
N GLY A 105 -13.48 18.97 6.97
CA GLY A 105 -12.33 18.95 7.88
C GLY A 105 -12.55 18.17 9.17
N GLY A 106 -13.44 17.17 9.14
CA GLY A 106 -13.72 16.32 10.28
C GLY A 106 -14.65 16.94 11.32
N GLN A 107 -15.33 18.05 11.03
CA GLN A 107 -16.27 18.69 11.97
C GLN A 107 -17.40 17.73 12.40
N PRO A 108 -17.88 17.78 13.66
CA PRO A 108 -18.86 16.82 14.19
C PRO A 108 -20.12 16.58 13.35
N ASN A 109 -20.61 17.60 12.67
CA ASN A 109 -21.84 17.56 11.86
C ASN A 109 -21.61 17.32 10.37
N SER A 110 -20.37 17.02 9.96
CA SER A 110 -20.01 16.83 8.54
C SER A 110 -19.89 15.36 8.11
N TRP A 111 -19.96 14.43 9.05
CA TRP A 111 -19.78 13.01 8.78
C TRP A 111 -21.06 12.38 8.23
N THR A 112 -20.92 11.76 7.04
CA THR A 112 -22.00 11.07 6.34
C THR A 112 -21.60 9.62 6.12
N ASP A 113 -22.51 8.68 6.41
CA ASP A 113 -22.36 7.27 6.02
C ASP A 113 -22.57 7.12 4.51
N LEU A 114 -21.53 6.69 3.80
CA LEU A 114 -21.56 6.45 2.35
C LEU A 114 -21.98 5.02 1.99
N THR A 115 -22.11 4.13 2.97
CA THR A 115 -22.46 2.72 2.79
C THR A 115 -23.77 2.51 2.01
N PRO A 116 -24.84 3.32 2.20
CA PRO A 116 -26.05 3.21 1.38
C PRO A 116 -25.81 3.50 -0.11
N LYS A 117 -24.93 4.47 -0.43
CA LYS A 117 -24.59 4.80 -1.82
C LYS A 117 -23.79 3.68 -2.49
N ILE A 118 -22.88 3.08 -1.74
CA ILE A 118 -22.10 1.91 -2.18
C ILE A 118 -23.05 0.72 -2.44
N ALA A 119 -23.97 0.45 -1.52
CA ALA A 119 -24.97 -0.60 -1.70
C ALA A 119 -25.83 -0.38 -2.95
N ALA A 120 -26.25 0.86 -3.20
CA ALA A 120 -27.01 1.21 -4.40
C ALA A 120 -26.23 1.05 -5.72
N ALA A 121 -24.89 1.09 -5.67
CA ALA A 121 -24.03 0.89 -6.84
C ALA A 121 -23.78 -0.59 -7.17
N LEU A 122 -24.10 -1.51 -6.25
CA LEU A 122 -23.89 -2.95 -6.44
C LEU A 122 -24.96 -3.58 -7.34
N PRO A 123 -24.62 -4.62 -8.11
CA PRO A 123 -25.61 -5.45 -8.76
C PRO A 123 -26.54 -6.12 -7.73
N ALA A 124 -27.82 -6.28 -8.09
CA ALA A 124 -28.83 -6.87 -7.21
C ALA A 124 -28.37 -8.20 -6.59
N GLY A 125 -28.63 -8.38 -5.29
CA GLY A 125 -28.26 -9.58 -4.54
C GLY A 125 -26.86 -9.56 -3.92
N ASN A 126 -26.12 -8.45 -4.01
CA ASN A 126 -24.76 -8.33 -3.47
C ASN A 126 -24.67 -7.41 -2.24
N ASP A 127 -25.77 -7.09 -1.57
CA ASP A 127 -25.82 -6.09 -0.48
C ASP A 127 -24.86 -6.39 0.70
N SER A 128 -24.43 -7.63 0.88
CA SER A 128 -23.43 -8.02 1.88
C SER A 128 -21.99 -7.60 1.51
N LEU A 129 -21.75 -7.17 0.27
CA LEU A 129 -20.41 -6.84 -0.25
C LEU A 129 -20.11 -5.33 -0.29
N LYS A 130 -20.89 -4.52 0.43
CA LYS A 130 -20.79 -3.05 0.48
C LYS A 130 -19.66 -2.50 1.36
N GLY A 131 -18.92 -3.37 2.05
CA GLY A 131 -17.83 -2.99 2.93
C GLY A 131 -16.59 -2.49 2.18
N VAL A 132 -15.89 -1.50 2.73
CA VAL A 132 -14.68 -0.91 2.14
C VAL A 132 -13.48 -1.13 3.06
N MET A 133 -12.43 -1.75 2.51
CA MET A 133 -11.20 -2.06 3.24
C MET A 133 -10.21 -0.92 3.18
N GLU A 134 -10.08 -0.31 2.01
CA GLU A 134 -9.07 0.72 1.75
C GLU A 134 -9.58 1.72 0.71
N ALA A 135 -9.15 2.98 0.84
CA ALA A 135 -9.27 4.00 -0.18
C ALA A 135 -7.87 4.41 -0.66
N VAL A 136 -7.67 4.43 -1.98
CA VAL A 136 -6.44 4.89 -2.62
C VAL A 136 -6.77 5.87 -3.75
N TRP A 137 -5.93 6.89 -3.93
CA TRP A 137 -6.04 7.85 -5.03
C TRP A 137 -4.65 8.31 -5.44
N HIS A 138 -4.54 8.79 -6.68
CA HIS A 138 -3.32 9.39 -7.17
C HIS A 138 -3.25 10.84 -6.70
N GLU A 139 -2.09 11.29 -6.21
CA GLU A 139 -1.90 12.65 -5.68
C GLU A 139 -2.40 13.74 -6.63
N LYS A 140 -2.09 13.66 -7.93
CA LYS A 140 -2.54 14.61 -8.98
C LYS A 140 -4.04 14.61 -9.28
N LYS A 141 -4.80 13.63 -8.78
CA LYS A 141 -6.25 13.43 -9.03
C LYS A 141 -6.95 12.96 -7.74
N PRO A 142 -6.94 13.77 -6.66
CA PRO A 142 -7.45 13.35 -5.36
C PRO A 142 -8.98 13.19 -5.33
N ASP A 143 -9.69 13.74 -6.32
CA ASP A 143 -11.12 13.54 -6.57
C ASP A 143 -11.45 12.15 -7.08
N ARG A 144 -10.47 11.46 -7.68
CA ARG A 144 -10.61 10.13 -8.27
C ARG A 144 -10.08 9.08 -7.32
N ILE A 145 -11.01 8.38 -6.68
CA ILE A 145 -10.70 7.47 -5.57
C ILE A 145 -11.14 6.08 -5.94
N PHE A 146 -10.21 5.14 -5.76
CA PHE A 146 -10.43 3.72 -5.85
C PHE A 146 -10.60 3.17 -4.44
N PHE A 147 -11.76 2.58 -4.18
CA PHE A 147 -12.11 1.94 -2.92
C PHE A 147 -12.02 0.43 -3.08
N GLN A 148 -11.06 -0.18 -2.40
CA GLN A 148 -10.94 -1.63 -2.31
C GLN A 148 -12.11 -2.16 -1.46
N GLY A 149 -13.16 -2.65 -2.12
CA GLY A 149 -14.25 -3.33 -1.45
C GLY A 149 -13.81 -4.65 -0.80
N LYS A 150 -14.50 -5.10 0.25
CA LYS A 150 -14.23 -6.36 0.95
C LYS A 150 -14.53 -7.59 0.08
N GLY A 151 -15.59 -7.50 -0.72
CA GLY A 151 -16.12 -8.58 -1.54
C GLY A 151 -15.48 -8.71 -2.91
N ARG A 152 -16.25 -9.18 -3.88
CA ARG A 152 -15.84 -9.36 -5.29
C ARG A 152 -15.99 -8.09 -6.15
N PHE A 153 -16.25 -6.96 -5.52
CA PHE A 153 -16.35 -5.66 -6.16
C PHE A 153 -15.41 -4.66 -5.50
N HIS A 154 -14.83 -3.81 -6.32
CA HIS A 154 -14.26 -2.53 -5.89
C HIS A 154 -15.21 -1.42 -6.28
N PHE A 155 -14.99 -0.23 -5.72
CA PHE A 155 -15.81 0.93 -6.04
C PHE A 155 -14.91 2.07 -6.50
N VAL A 156 -15.35 2.80 -7.51
CA VAL A 156 -14.66 4.00 -7.97
C VAL A 156 -15.57 5.21 -7.83
N SER A 157 -14.96 6.34 -7.49
CA SER A 157 -15.59 7.65 -7.50
C SER A 157 -14.69 8.63 -8.24
N SER A 158 -15.28 9.63 -8.89
CA SER A 158 -14.58 10.77 -9.51
C SER A 158 -15.05 12.10 -8.92
N ASP A 159 -15.63 12.06 -7.73
CA ASP A 159 -16.27 13.21 -7.07
C ASP A 159 -16.18 13.10 -5.53
N TYR A 160 -15.04 12.62 -5.01
CA TYR A 160 -14.78 12.46 -3.57
C TYR A 160 -15.82 11.58 -2.83
N GLY A 161 -16.39 10.58 -3.50
CA GLY A 161 -17.39 9.68 -2.93
C GLY A 161 -18.82 10.22 -2.96
N ALA A 162 -19.11 11.27 -3.73
CA ALA A 162 -20.49 11.71 -3.92
C ALA A 162 -21.30 10.68 -4.73
N THR A 163 -20.68 10.07 -5.75
CA THR A 163 -21.18 8.95 -6.55
C THR A 163 -20.20 7.79 -6.57
N PHE A 164 -20.74 6.59 -6.80
CA PHE A 164 -19.98 5.34 -6.84
C PHE A 164 -20.37 4.50 -8.06
N LYS A 165 -19.37 3.82 -8.63
CA LYS A 165 -19.56 2.73 -9.57
C LYS A 165 -18.90 1.47 -9.02
N ALA A 166 -19.66 0.37 -8.95
CA ALA A 166 -19.10 -0.93 -8.59
C ALA A 166 -18.44 -1.58 -9.81
N LEU A 167 -17.20 -2.05 -9.64
CA LEU A 167 -16.40 -2.71 -10.66
C LEU A 167 -15.99 -4.10 -10.17
N PRO A 168 -16.02 -5.14 -11.02
CA PRO A 168 -15.53 -6.45 -10.64
C PRO A 168 -14.06 -6.40 -10.22
N THR A 169 -13.75 -7.17 -9.18
CA THR A 169 -12.38 -7.42 -8.74
C THR A 169 -11.55 -8.18 -9.78
N PRO A 170 -10.22 -7.99 -9.81
CA PRO A 170 -9.34 -8.80 -10.64
C PRO A 170 -9.45 -10.28 -10.28
N GLY A 171 -9.64 -11.12 -11.31
CA GLY A 171 -9.78 -12.57 -11.15
C GLY A 171 -11.04 -13.03 -10.41
N GLY A 172 -12.02 -12.14 -10.15
CA GLY A 172 -13.23 -12.48 -9.40
C GLY A 172 -12.96 -12.89 -7.95
N THR A 173 -11.91 -12.33 -7.35
CA THR A 173 -11.45 -12.66 -5.99
C THR A 173 -11.97 -11.66 -4.97
N GLU A 174 -11.96 -12.03 -3.69
CA GLU A 174 -12.36 -11.09 -2.64
C GLU A 174 -11.26 -10.06 -2.37
N GLY A 175 -11.64 -8.82 -2.05
CA GLY A 175 -10.69 -7.72 -1.92
C GLY A 175 -9.61 -7.95 -0.87
N TYR A 176 -9.90 -8.62 0.25
CA TYR A 176 -8.89 -8.91 1.28
C TYR A 176 -7.78 -9.86 0.80
N ALA A 177 -7.98 -10.51 -0.34
CA ALA A 177 -7.02 -11.39 -0.97
C ALA A 177 -6.07 -10.64 -1.93
N GLN A 178 -6.09 -9.30 -1.89
CA GLN A 178 -5.43 -8.44 -2.86
C GLN A 178 -4.58 -7.36 -2.19
N GLU A 179 -3.46 -7.03 -2.84
CA GLU A 179 -2.61 -5.89 -2.49
C GLU A 179 -2.53 -4.96 -3.70
N LEU A 180 -2.78 -3.67 -3.51
CA LEU A 180 -2.87 -2.68 -4.58
C LEU A 180 -1.70 -1.70 -4.54
N ARG A 181 -1.19 -1.30 -5.71
CA ARG A 181 -0.19 -0.23 -5.85
C ARG A 181 -0.60 0.70 -6.99
N LEU A 182 -0.87 1.96 -6.67
CA LEU A 182 -1.12 3.00 -7.67
C LEU A 182 0.16 3.40 -8.39
N HIS A 183 0.06 3.70 -9.67
CA HIS A 183 1.20 4.13 -10.47
C HIS A 183 1.60 5.58 -10.12
N PRO A 184 2.87 5.87 -9.81
CA PRO A 184 3.35 7.20 -9.39
C PRO A 184 3.17 8.34 -10.39
N ARG A 185 3.10 8.02 -11.70
CA ARG A 185 3.01 9.02 -12.78
C ARG A 185 1.72 8.95 -13.59
N GLN A 186 0.93 7.88 -13.45
CA GLN A 186 -0.18 7.54 -14.34
C GLN A 186 -1.42 7.29 -13.46
N PRO A 187 -2.31 8.29 -13.30
CA PRO A 187 -3.41 8.22 -12.33
C PRO A 187 -4.37 7.05 -12.48
N ASP A 188 -4.46 6.49 -13.70
CA ASP A 188 -5.40 5.42 -14.03
C ASP A 188 -4.80 4.01 -13.89
N TRP A 189 -3.51 3.92 -13.57
CA TRP A 189 -2.80 2.64 -13.58
C TRP A 189 -2.67 2.09 -12.17
N ILE A 190 -3.09 0.84 -12.00
CA ILE A 190 -3.03 0.15 -10.71
C ILE A 190 -2.52 -1.28 -10.94
N LEU A 191 -1.53 -1.67 -10.15
CA LEU A 191 -1.15 -3.07 -10.03
C LEU A 191 -1.88 -3.70 -8.86
N ALA A 192 -2.39 -4.91 -9.05
CA ALA A 192 -3.03 -5.70 -8.02
C ALA A 192 -2.38 -7.09 -7.94
N LYS A 193 -1.71 -7.39 -6.84
CA LYS A 193 -1.28 -8.77 -6.55
C LYS A 193 -2.44 -9.50 -5.90
N VAL A 194 -2.91 -10.55 -6.56
CA VAL A 194 -4.14 -11.26 -6.24
C VAL A 194 -3.83 -12.70 -5.85
N ARG A 195 -4.28 -13.12 -4.68
CA ARG A 195 -4.22 -14.52 -4.26
C ARG A 195 -5.22 -15.35 -5.05
N ARG A 196 -4.75 -16.44 -5.65
CA ARG A 196 -5.62 -17.37 -6.40
C ARG A 196 -6.62 -18.08 -5.47
N ASN A 197 -7.79 -18.43 -6.00
CA ASN A 197 -8.87 -19.07 -5.22
C ASN A 197 -8.51 -20.48 -4.73
N GLU A 198 -7.59 -21.17 -5.42
CA GLU A 198 -7.04 -22.46 -5.03
C GLU A 198 -6.45 -22.42 -3.61
N CYS A 199 -5.99 -21.25 -3.16
CA CYS A 199 -5.51 -21.03 -1.81
C CYS A 199 -6.57 -21.15 -0.72
N LEU A 200 -7.86 -21.04 -1.05
CA LEU A 200 -8.95 -21.25 -0.10
C LEU A 200 -9.12 -22.74 0.25
N VAL A 201 -8.71 -23.62 -0.67
CA VAL A 201 -8.82 -25.08 -0.52
C VAL A 201 -7.55 -25.64 0.12
N ASP A 202 -6.39 -25.35 -0.46
CA ASP A 202 -5.10 -25.81 0.05
C ASP A 202 -4.02 -24.72 -0.07
N ARG A 203 -3.66 -24.14 1.07
CA ARG A 203 -2.65 -23.08 1.18
C ARG A 203 -1.21 -23.55 0.92
N ARG A 204 -0.97 -24.87 0.90
CA ARG A 204 0.35 -25.49 0.69
C ARG A 204 0.53 -25.99 -0.74
N SER A 205 -0.57 -26.12 -1.50
CA SER A 205 -0.51 -26.53 -2.90
C SER A 205 0.33 -25.57 -3.73
N ALA A 206 1.07 -26.11 -4.70
CA ALA A 206 1.75 -25.30 -5.71
C ALA A 206 0.75 -24.49 -6.56
N ALA A 207 -0.50 -24.94 -6.70
CA ALA A 207 -1.55 -24.16 -7.37
C ALA A 207 -1.96 -22.92 -6.58
N CYS A 208 -1.75 -22.93 -5.25
CA CYS A 208 -1.97 -21.77 -4.41
C CYS A 208 -0.81 -20.77 -4.55
N ALA A 209 -1.07 -19.74 -5.34
CA ALA A 209 -0.08 -18.76 -5.74
C ALA A 209 -0.70 -17.36 -5.81
N PHE A 210 0.11 -16.38 -6.24
CA PHE A 210 -0.37 -15.04 -6.52
C PHE A 210 -0.18 -14.69 -8.00
N ASP A 211 -1.21 -14.09 -8.57
CA ASP A 211 -1.14 -13.43 -9.86
C ASP A 211 -0.93 -11.93 -9.71
N LEU A 212 -0.36 -11.31 -10.74
CA LEU A 212 -0.29 -9.86 -10.83
C LEU A 212 -1.23 -9.39 -11.94
N PHE A 213 -2.14 -8.49 -11.59
CA PHE A 213 -3.05 -7.86 -12.51
C PHE A 213 -2.69 -6.39 -12.69
N LEU A 214 -3.02 -5.85 -13.86
CA LEU A 214 -2.89 -4.46 -14.22
C LEU A 214 -4.23 -3.93 -14.70
N THR A 215 -4.64 -2.78 -14.19
CA THR A 215 -5.59 -1.90 -14.88
C THR A 215 -4.84 -0.67 -15.38
N GLN A 216 -5.26 -0.17 -16.55
CA GLN A 216 -4.79 1.10 -17.11
C GLN A 216 -5.97 2.09 -17.31
N ASP A 217 -7.14 1.74 -16.76
CA ASP A 217 -8.42 2.44 -16.88
C ASP A 217 -9.11 2.56 -15.50
N PHE A 218 -8.31 2.66 -14.45
CA PHE A 218 -8.74 2.88 -13.06
C PHE A 218 -9.72 1.82 -12.53
N GLY A 219 -9.53 0.56 -12.96
CA GLY A 219 -10.24 -0.62 -12.49
C GLY A 219 -11.37 -1.11 -13.39
N GLU A 220 -11.68 -0.41 -14.48
CA GLU A 220 -12.74 -0.80 -15.42
C GLU A 220 -12.44 -2.15 -16.08
N SER A 221 -11.17 -2.41 -16.38
CA SER A 221 -10.69 -3.69 -16.86
C SER A 221 -9.36 -4.09 -16.24
N TRP A 222 -9.13 -5.40 -16.16
CA TRP A 222 -7.93 -5.99 -15.57
C TRP A 222 -7.26 -6.97 -16.52
N ALA A 223 -5.99 -6.74 -16.82
CA ALA A 223 -5.12 -7.64 -17.57
C ALA A 223 -4.29 -8.51 -16.60
N ASN A 224 -4.31 -9.84 -16.77
CA ASN A 224 -3.50 -10.75 -15.97
C ASN A 224 -2.07 -10.81 -16.53
N LEU A 225 -1.11 -10.18 -15.83
CA LEU A 225 0.29 -10.14 -16.24
C LEU A 225 0.99 -11.49 -16.10
N THR A 226 0.55 -12.35 -15.17
CA THR A 226 1.05 -13.73 -15.09
C THR A 226 0.73 -14.50 -16.37
N ALA A 227 -0.52 -14.43 -16.84
CA ALA A 227 -0.94 -15.07 -18.08
C ALA A 227 -0.21 -14.46 -19.29
N ASN A 228 -0.11 -13.13 -19.34
CA ASN A 228 0.57 -12.41 -20.43
C ASN A 228 2.08 -12.69 -20.50
N SER A 229 2.68 -13.18 -19.41
CA SER A 229 4.08 -13.62 -19.40
C SER A 229 4.34 -14.89 -20.23
N ALA A 230 3.30 -15.53 -20.77
CA ALA A 230 3.40 -16.75 -21.58
C ALA A 230 4.21 -17.87 -20.89
N GLY A 231 3.99 -18.05 -19.59
CA GLY A 231 4.64 -19.09 -18.78
C GLY A 231 6.04 -18.74 -18.28
N ARG A 232 6.57 -17.54 -18.57
CA ARG A 232 7.86 -17.07 -18.03
C ARG A 232 7.79 -16.73 -16.53
N VAL A 233 6.61 -16.34 -16.06
CA VAL A 233 6.32 -16.09 -14.65
C VAL A 233 5.15 -16.98 -14.27
N ALA A 234 5.35 -17.77 -13.22
CA ALA A 234 4.34 -18.68 -12.73
C ALA A 234 3.59 -18.11 -11.51
N SER A 235 4.23 -17.23 -10.72
CA SER A 235 3.65 -16.54 -9.56
C SER A 235 4.46 -15.30 -9.20
N PHE A 236 3.78 -14.29 -8.67
CA PHE A 236 4.39 -13.13 -8.03
C PHE A 236 4.44 -13.30 -6.50
N ARG A 237 5.31 -12.57 -5.81
CA ARG A 237 5.36 -12.53 -4.33
C ARG A 237 5.40 -11.11 -3.79
N ASP A 238 6.25 -10.32 -4.39
CA ASP A 238 6.45 -8.91 -4.08
C ASP A 238 6.53 -8.15 -5.41
N PHE A 239 6.11 -6.89 -5.42
CA PHE A 239 6.01 -6.09 -6.62
C PHE A 239 5.97 -4.60 -6.31
N ASP A 240 6.51 -3.81 -7.23
CA ASP A 240 6.43 -2.37 -7.18
C ASP A 240 6.59 -1.77 -8.59
N TRP A 241 6.11 -0.54 -8.75
CA TRP A 241 6.32 0.23 -9.96
C TRP A 241 7.78 0.63 -10.10
N GLY A 242 8.40 0.24 -11.22
CA GLY A 242 9.79 0.56 -11.49
C GLY A 242 10.02 2.07 -11.59
N CYS A 243 9.02 2.86 -11.97
CA CYS A 243 9.11 4.32 -12.09
C CYS A 243 9.23 5.07 -10.74
N HIS A 244 9.10 4.40 -9.59
CA HIS A 244 9.62 4.92 -8.31
C HIS A 244 11.13 5.21 -8.39
N LEU A 245 11.84 4.50 -9.27
CA LEU A 245 13.20 4.80 -9.66
C LEU A 245 13.17 5.63 -10.95
N ALA A 246 13.59 6.89 -10.90
CA ALA A 246 13.59 7.77 -12.07
C ALA A 246 14.47 7.24 -13.23
N MET A 247 15.56 6.54 -12.90
CA MET A 247 16.54 6.04 -13.87
C MET A 247 16.89 4.57 -13.57
N PHE A 248 16.72 3.68 -14.54
CA PHE A 248 17.13 2.29 -14.46
C PHE A 248 18.21 2.00 -15.52
N ALA A 249 19.32 1.39 -15.10
CA ALA A 249 20.46 1.06 -15.98
C ALA A 249 20.94 2.24 -16.85
N GLY A 250 20.97 3.46 -16.28
CA GLY A 250 21.42 4.67 -16.96
C GLY A 250 20.42 5.28 -17.95
N LYS A 251 19.19 4.77 -18.02
CA LYS A 251 18.12 5.31 -18.86
C LYS A 251 16.90 5.71 -18.03
N PRO A 252 16.08 6.68 -18.49
CA PRO A 252 14.80 6.96 -17.85
C PRO A 252 13.97 5.68 -17.74
N THR A 253 13.44 5.42 -16.55
CA THR A 253 12.59 4.24 -16.33
C THR A 253 11.23 4.49 -16.99
N PRO A 254 10.76 3.59 -17.87
CA PRO A 254 9.43 3.72 -18.50
C PRO A 254 8.31 3.53 -17.48
N ASP A 255 7.09 3.94 -17.82
CA ASP A 255 5.89 3.76 -16.98
C ASP A 255 5.53 2.27 -16.85
N GLU A 256 5.81 1.49 -17.88
CA GLU A 256 5.58 0.05 -17.94
C GLU A 256 6.57 -0.77 -17.10
N ALA A 257 7.54 -0.12 -16.45
CA ALA A 257 8.53 -0.82 -15.66
C ALA A 257 7.90 -1.40 -14.39
N ILE A 258 8.14 -2.69 -14.15
CA ILE A 258 7.73 -3.41 -12.94
C ILE A 258 8.95 -4.12 -12.37
N PHE A 259 9.19 -3.87 -11.09
CA PHE A 259 10.11 -4.66 -10.28
C PHE A 259 9.28 -5.68 -9.51
N ALA A 260 9.73 -6.93 -9.48
CA ALA A 260 8.99 -7.99 -8.82
C ALA A 260 9.89 -9.10 -8.30
N THR A 261 9.39 -9.86 -7.35
CA THR A 261 9.94 -11.18 -7.00
C THR A 261 8.98 -12.25 -7.47
N VAL A 262 9.49 -13.23 -8.23
CA VAL A 262 8.67 -14.20 -8.94
C VAL A 262 9.20 -15.62 -8.82
N TYR A 263 8.29 -16.58 -8.87
CA TYR A 263 8.63 -17.94 -9.26
C TYR A 263 8.55 -18.04 -10.77
N ALA A 264 9.65 -18.43 -11.41
CA ALA A 264 9.70 -18.60 -12.87
C ALA A 264 8.97 -19.87 -13.35
N SER A 265 8.86 -20.89 -12.51
CA SER A 265 8.19 -22.17 -12.82
C SER A 265 7.11 -22.51 -11.80
N ALA A 266 6.06 -23.21 -12.25
CA ALA A 266 5.05 -23.77 -11.36
C ALA A 266 5.63 -24.86 -10.44
N SER A 267 6.61 -25.63 -10.91
CA SER A 267 7.25 -26.70 -10.12
C SER A 267 8.08 -26.19 -8.94
N SER A 268 8.50 -24.93 -8.97
CA SER A 268 9.23 -24.28 -7.87
C SER A 268 8.33 -23.65 -6.80
N GLN A 269 7.01 -23.61 -7.01
CA GLN A 269 6.09 -22.93 -6.10
C GLN A 269 5.82 -23.76 -4.85
N LYS A 270 5.75 -23.09 -3.68
CA LYS A 270 5.61 -23.74 -2.36
C LYS A 270 4.43 -23.20 -1.54
N GLY A 271 3.34 -22.77 -2.18
CA GLY A 271 2.14 -22.26 -1.48
C GLY A 271 2.30 -20.85 -0.89
N LEU A 272 1.42 -20.39 0.02
CA LEU A 272 1.41 -18.98 0.49
C LEU A 272 2.62 -18.56 1.32
N TYR A 273 3.21 -19.46 2.10
CA TYR A 273 4.24 -19.13 3.09
C TYR A 273 5.49 -19.98 2.92
N PRO A 274 6.28 -19.76 1.86
CA PRO A 274 7.51 -20.52 1.66
C PRO A 274 8.62 -20.11 2.65
N GLY A 275 8.48 -18.96 3.32
CA GLY A 275 9.61 -18.34 4.03
C GLY A 275 10.64 -17.82 3.03
N TRP A 276 11.92 -17.95 3.37
CA TRP A 276 13.02 -17.67 2.45
C TRP A 276 13.20 -18.82 1.45
N ASP A 277 13.28 -18.51 0.15
CA ASP A 277 13.28 -19.50 -0.92
C ASP A 277 14.32 -19.22 -2.01
N LYS A 278 15.23 -20.16 -2.25
CA LYS A 278 16.23 -20.08 -3.32
C LYS A 278 15.62 -20.04 -4.74
N ASP A 279 14.40 -20.55 -4.91
CA ASP A 279 13.72 -20.66 -6.19
C ASP A 279 12.91 -19.39 -6.54
N LEU A 280 12.88 -18.40 -5.62
CA LEU A 280 12.28 -17.10 -5.84
C LEU A 280 13.31 -16.14 -6.44
N HIS A 281 12.95 -15.34 -7.43
CA HIS A 281 13.89 -14.50 -8.17
C HIS A 281 13.41 -13.06 -8.22
N TYR A 282 14.32 -12.10 -8.05
CA TYR A 282 14.02 -10.72 -8.37
C TYR A 282 14.15 -10.51 -9.87
N VAL A 283 13.17 -9.83 -10.47
CA VAL A 283 13.10 -9.58 -11.90
C VAL A 283 12.70 -8.14 -12.19
N VAL A 284 13.10 -7.67 -13.37
CA VAL A 284 12.69 -6.39 -13.94
C VAL A 284 12.09 -6.61 -15.32
N SER A 285 10.84 -6.21 -15.52
CA SER A 285 10.27 -6.00 -16.84
C SER A 285 10.16 -4.50 -17.12
N LEU A 286 10.34 -4.11 -18.38
CA LEU A 286 10.17 -2.73 -18.85
C LEU A 286 8.93 -2.58 -19.76
N ASP A 287 8.11 -3.62 -19.86
CA ASP A 287 7.08 -3.76 -20.88
C ASP A 287 5.89 -4.61 -20.41
N LEU A 288 5.60 -4.61 -19.09
CA LEU A 288 4.48 -5.36 -18.51
C LEU A 288 4.56 -6.87 -18.78
N PHE A 289 5.77 -7.44 -18.74
CA PHE A 289 6.12 -8.85 -18.96
C PHE A 289 5.77 -9.40 -20.35
N LYS A 290 5.55 -8.53 -21.34
CA LYS A 290 5.30 -8.93 -22.74
C LYS A 290 6.50 -9.67 -23.34
N THR A 291 7.71 -9.25 -23.03
CA THR A 291 8.96 -9.88 -23.46
C THR A 291 9.73 -10.49 -22.27
N PRO A 292 10.84 -11.22 -22.49
CA PRO A 292 11.70 -11.68 -21.39
C PRO A 292 12.20 -10.53 -20.51
N VAL A 293 12.33 -10.80 -19.22
CA VAL A 293 12.78 -9.81 -18.22
C VAL A 293 14.18 -9.30 -18.54
N VAL A 294 14.42 -8.00 -18.40
CA VAL A 294 15.71 -7.36 -18.72
C VAL A 294 16.77 -7.57 -17.65
N LYS A 295 16.33 -7.90 -16.43
CA LYS A 295 17.20 -8.28 -15.31
C LYS A 295 16.55 -9.40 -14.53
N MET A 296 17.36 -10.37 -14.15
CA MET A 296 17.01 -11.39 -13.17
C MET A 296 18.15 -11.52 -12.17
N VAL A 297 17.80 -11.58 -10.88
CA VAL A 297 18.72 -11.89 -9.78
C VAL A 297 18.19 -13.15 -9.08
N PRO A 298 18.90 -14.28 -9.18
CA PRO A 298 18.49 -15.51 -8.51
C PRO A 298 18.39 -15.34 -6.99
N CYS A 299 17.52 -16.11 -6.35
CA CYS A 299 17.21 -16.04 -4.92
C CYS A 299 16.76 -14.66 -4.40
N GLY A 300 16.40 -13.70 -5.24
CA GLY A 300 15.88 -12.40 -4.80
C GLY A 300 14.48 -12.52 -4.20
N ASN A 301 14.37 -12.49 -2.87
CA ASN A 301 13.14 -12.86 -2.16
C ASN A 301 12.23 -11.70 -1.81
N LEU A 302 12.83 -10.57 -1.45
CA LEU A 302 12.13 -9.36 -1.03
C LEU A 302 12.97 -8.17 -1.49
N PHE A 303 12.31 -7.11 -1.95
CA PHE A 303 13.02 -5.89 -2.33
C PHE A 303 12.27 -4.65 -1.87
N GLU A 304 12.99 -3.55 -1.77
CA GLU A 304 12.41 -2.25 -1.45
C GLU A 304 13.06 -1.17 -2.32
N VAL A 305 12.25 -0.24 -2.83
CA VAL A 305 12.74 0.93 -3.57
C VAL A 305 12.81 2.11 -2.61
N VAL A 306 14.01 2.43 -2.13
CA VAL A 306 14.22 3.51 -1.15
C VAL A 306 15.33 4.44 -1.63
N ALA A 307 15.11 5.75 -1.52
CA ALA A 307 16.10 6.79 -1.84
C ALA A 307 16.78 6.58 -3.21
N LYS A 308 15.96 6.28 -4.24
CA LYS A 308 16.41 6.04 -5.63
C LYS A 308 17.37 4.84 -5.76
N LYS A 309 17.24 3.84 -4.89
CA LYS A 309 17.98 2.57 -4.94
C LYS A 309 17.03 1.41 -4.72
N VAL A 310 17.40 0.25 -5.26
CA VAL A 310 16.75 -1.03 -4.96
C VAL A 310 17.60 -1.76 -3.94
N TYR A 311 17.01 -2.07 -2.79
CA TYR A 311 17.59 -2.94 -1.78
C TYR A 311 16.98 -4.32 -1.98
N LEU A 312 17.82 -5.35 -2.10
CA LEU A 312 17.38 -6.72 -2.35
C LEU A 312 17.87 -7.64 -1.24
N ALA A 313 16.96 -8.38 -0.65
CA ALA A 313 17.28 -9.42 0.31
C ALA A 313 17.36 -10.79 -0.37
N VAL A 314 18.46 -11.49 -0.11
CA VAL A 314 18.74 -12.84 -0.62
C VAL A 314 18.98 -13.79 0.55
N PRO A 315 18.51 -15.05 0.47
CA PRO A 315 18.73 -16.02 1.52
C PRO A 315 20.21 -16.39 1.59
N SER A 316 20.67 -16.71 2.81
CA SER A 316 22.09 -16.98 3.09
C SER A 316 22.62 -18.22 2.38
N ASP A 317 21.74 -19.18 2.09
CA ASP A 317 22.02 -20.43 1.40
C ASP A 317 21.85 -20.34 -0.12
N CYS A 318 21.65 -19.14 -0.67
CA CYS A 318 21.64 -18.96 -2.11
C CYS A 318 22.99 -19.41 -2.71
N PRO A 319 22.99 -20.32 -3.69
CA PRO A 319 24.22 -20.88 -4.25
C PRO A 319 24.98 -19.89 -5.16
N VAL A 320 24.38 -18.75 -5.47
CA VAL A 320 24.93 -17.72 -6.36
C VAL A 320 24.83 -16.34 -5.73
N GLY A 321 25.74 -15.45 -6.11
CA GLY A 321 25.67 -14.03 -5.80
C GLY A 321 24.67 -13.28 -6.69
N PRO A 322 24.39 -12.00 -6.40
CA PRO A 322 23.50 -11.17 -7.22
C PRO A 322 23.98 -10.95 -8.67
N ASP A 323 25.26 -11.20 -8.94
CA ASP A 323 25.88 -11.17 -10.27
C ASP A 323 25.79 -12.54 -10.99
N GLY A 324 25.15 -13.53 -10.39
CA GLY A 324 25.00 -14.88 -10.92
C GLY A 324 26.21 -15.78 -10.71
N LYS A 325 27.31 -15.28 -10.14
CA LYS A 325 28.51 -16.11 -9.88
C LYS A 325 28.28 -17.02 -8.69
N ALA A 326 28.93 -18.17 -8.69
CA ALA A 326 28.86 -19.10 -7.56
C ALA A 326 29.31 -18.41 -6.26
N ARG A 327 28.55 -18.65 -5.19
CA ARG A 327 28.84 -18.14 -3.85
C ARG A 327 29.08 -19.32 -2.91
N ALA A 328 30.10 -19.23 -2.07
CA ALA A 328 30.24 -20.14 -0.95
C ALA A 328 29.14 -19.83 0.08
N ALA A 329 28.05 -20.60 0.05
CA ALA A 329 27.03 -20.54 1.09
C ALA A 329 27.67 -20.95 2.44
N PRO A 330 27.43 -20.23 3.53
CA PRO A 330 27.88 -20.65 4.86
C PRO A 330 27.32 -22.05 5.16
N LYS A 331 28.21 -23.02 5.41
CA LYS A 331 27.82 -24.42 5.66
C LYS A 331 27.13 -24.64 7.02
N GLN A 332 27.10 -23.62 7.87
CA GLN A 332 26.49 -23.67 9.19
C GLN A 332 25.45 -22.55 9.26
N GLY A 333 24.20 -22.91 9.59
CA GLY A 333 23.22 -21.93 10.04
C GLY A 333 23.78 -21.17 11.25
N ILE A 334 23.41 -19.89 11.39
CA ILE A 334 23.76 -19.13 12.59
C ILE A 334 23.12 -19.85 13.77
N THR A 335 23.93 -20.37 14.69
CA THR A 335 23.48 -21.08 15.88
C THR A 335 22.44 -20.24 16.63
N GLY A 336 21.23 -20.79 16.86
CA GLY A 336 20.20 -20.13 17.66
C GLY A 336 19.08 -19.40 16.89
N ARG A 337 18.94 -19.59 15.58
CA ARG A 337 17.74 -19.16 14.83
C ARG A 337 17.07 -20.35 14.15
N THR A 338 16.03 -20.89 14.79
CA THR A 338 14.98 -21.74 14.21
C THR A 338 13.65 -21.03 14.35
#